data_AF-A0A923SFM0-F1
#
_entry.id   AF-A0A923SFM0-F1
#
_cell.length_a   1.000
_cell.length_b   1.000
_cell.length_c   1.000
_cell.angle_alpha   90.00
_cell.angle_beta   90.00
_cell.angle_gamma   90.00
#
_symmetry.space_group_name_H-M   'P 1'
#
loop_
_entity.id
_entity.type
_entity.pdbx_description
1 polymer ?
#
loop_
_entity_poly.entity_id
_entity_poly.type
_entity_poly.pdbx_seq_one_letter_code
_entity_poly.pdbx_strand_id
1 'polypeptide(L)'
;MRRWPASWRGNASLAWLAVAAYAAAAAWPHLAGHPIPLLGLRSLSNVHVGVPLVFATLALAVFLSVPAWTTRDRMLVCAGAALCLFAVVAYAVGASAALPFAFIGGNILRESRHPGPRSSPLWAETQ
;
A
#
# COMPACT_ATOMS: atom_id res chain seq x y z
N MET A 1 11.90 22.37 9.01
CA MET A 1 11.93 21.03 8.38
C MET A 1 10.90 20.13 9.06
N ARG A 2 9.79 19.80 8.38
CA ARG A 2 8.79 18.86 8.92
C ARG A 2 9.43 17.48 9.06
N ARG A 3 9.62 16.99 10.29
CA ARG A 3 10.06 15.62 10.53
C ARG A 3 8.88 14.70 10.21
N TRP A 4 8.96 14.00 9.10
CA TRP A 4 7.97 13.01 8.70
C TRP A 4 8.06 11.79 9.62
N PRO A 5 6.93 11.21 10.05
CA PRO A 5 6.95 10.02 10.88
C PRO A 5 7.62 8.86 10.12
N ALA A 6 8.51 8.14 10.79
CA ALA A 6 9.28 7.03 10.20
C ALA A 6 8.36 5.94 9.59
N SER A 7 7.14 5.79 10.12
CA SER A 7 6.09 4.90 9.62
C SER A 7 5.63 5.25 8.19
N TRP A 8 5.69 6.52 7.79
CA TRP A 8 5.30 6.95 6.43
C TRP A 8 6.26 6.41 5.36
N ARG A 9 7.57 6.55 5.60
CA ARG A 9 8.59 5.98 4.70
C ARG A 9 8.48 4.46 4.62
N GLY A 10 8.13 3.80 5.73
CA GLY A 10 7.89 2.36 5.79
C GLY A 10 6.69 1.92 4.95
N ASN A 11 5.59 2.66 4.97
CA ASN A 11 4.41 2.31 4.18
C ASN A 11 4.64 2.53 2.67
N ALA A 12 5.33 3.61 2.29
CA ALA A 12 5.69 3.86 0.90
C ALA A 12 6.65 2.79 0.37
N SER A 13 7.68 2.40 1.14
CA SER A 13 8.60 1.34 0.73
C SER A 13 7.91 -0.02 0.63
N LEU A 14 7.02 -0.37 1.56
CA LEU A 14 6.18 -1.57 1.48
C LEU A 14 5.31 -1.58 0.24
N ALA A 15 4.70 -0.45 -0.12
CA ALA A 15 3.89 -0.34 -1.33
C ALA A 15 4.74 -0.54 -2.59
N TRP A 16 5.93 0.07 -2.67
CA TRP A 16 6.86 -0.12 -3.80
C TRP A 16 7.38 -1.56 -3.91
N LEU A 17 7.68 -2.21 -2.78
CA LEU A 17 8.03 -3.64 -2.76
C LEU A 17 6.89 -4.50 -3.28
N ALA A 18 5.64 -4.20 -2.89
CA ALA A 18 4.47 -4.90 -3.39
C ALA A 18 4.30 -4.70 -4.91
N VAL A 19 4.48 -3.47 -5.42
CA VAL A 19 4.45 -3.19 -6.87
C VAL A 19 5.49 -4.03 -7.60
N ALA A 20 6.75 -4.04 -7.14
CA ALA A 20 7.81 -4.81 -7.76
C ALA A 20 7.51 -6.32 -7.76
N ALA A 21 7.02 -6.85 -6.64
CA ALA A 21 6.65 -8.25 -6.51
C ALA A 21 5.49 -8.64 -7.45
N TYR A 22 4.43 -7.83 -7.54
CA TYR A 22 3.30 -8.11 -8.43
C TYR A 22 3.67 -7.93 -9.90
N ALA A 23 4.50 -6.94 -10.23
CA ALA A 23 4.99 -6.75 -11.60
C ALA A 23 5.87 -7.93 -12.04
N ALA A 24 6.78 -8.39 -11.17
CA ALA A 24 7.57 -9.58 -11.42
C ALA A 24 6.70 -10.84 -11.57
N ALA A 25 5.66 -10.98 -10.73
CA ALA A 25 4.72 -12.09 -10.82
C ALA A 25 3.90 -12.05 -12.14
N ALA A 26 3.39 -10.89 -12.53
CA ALA A 26 2.66 -10.72 -13.78
C ALA A 26 3.55 -10.96 -15.01
N ALA A 27 4.82 -10.56 -14.96
CA ALA A 27 5.80 -10.77 -16.03
C ALA A 27 6.40 -12.19 -16.05
N TRP A 28 6.27 -12.95 -14.97
CA TRP A 28 6.84 -14.29 -14.82
C TRP A 28 6.58 -15.25 -16.00
N PRO A 29 5.33 -15.42 -16.51
CA PRO A 29 5.08 -16.30 -17.66
C PRO A 29 5.85 -15.88 -18.92
N HIS A 30 6.13 -14.58 -19.08
CA HIS A 30 6.88 -14.04 -20.22
C HIS A 30 8.40 -14.20 -20.07
N LEU A 31 8.91 -14.20 -18.83
CA LEU A 31 10.33 -14.31 -18.54
C LEU A 31 10.81 -15.76 -18.44
N ALA A 32 10.02 -16.62 -17.79
CA ALA A 32 10.41 -17.98 -17.43
C ALA A 32 9.78 -19.06 -18.30
N GLY A 33 8.75 -18.73 -19.10
CA GLY A 33 8.08 -19.68 -20.00
C GLY A 33 7.25 -20.76 -19.29
N HIS A 34 7.11 -20.70 -17.96
CA HIS A 34 6.36 -21.65 -17.15
C HIS A 34 5.49 -20.93 -16.10
N PRO A 35 4.41 -21.55 -15.58
CA PRO A 35 3.56 -20.93 -14.58
C PRO A 35 4.31 -20.70 -13.26
N ILE A 36 3.85 -19.71 -12.50
CA ILE A 36 4.39 -19.39 -11.17
C ILE A 36 4.22 -20.61 -10.24
N PRO A 37 5.28 -21.05 -9.55
CA PRO A 37 5.22 -22.19 -8.64
C PRO A 37 4.38 -21.91 -7.38
N LEU A 38 4.24 -20.64 -6.99
CA LEU A 38 3.46 -20.20 -5.84
C LEU A 38 1.96 -20.21 -6.17
N LEU A 39 1.25 -21.18 -5.58
CA LEU A 39 -0.17 -21.44 -5.85
C LEU A 39 -1.05 -20.20 -5.65
N GLY A 40 -0.79 -19.42 -4.60
CA GLY A 40 -1.48 -18.16 -4.32
C GLY A 40 -1.08 -16.96 -5.18
N LEU A 41 -0.15 -17.09 -6.13
CA LEU A 41 0.24 -16.04 -7.07
C LEU A 41 -0.07 -16.41 -8.53
N ARG A 42 -0.56 -17.63 -8.78
CA ARG A 42 -0.91 -18.09 -10.14
C ARG A 42 -1.99 -17.22 -10.78
N SER A 43 -2.97 -16.74 -10.02
CA SER A 43 -4.02 -15.86 -10.55
C SER A 43 -3.47 -14.55 -11.12
N LEU A 44 -2.27 -14.11 -10.71
CA LEU A 44 -1.63 -12.90 -11.23
C LEU A 44 -1.08 -13.06 -12.65
N SER A 45 -0.89 -14.29 -13.13
CA SER A 45 -0.52 -14.51 -14.54
C SER A 45 -1.69 -14.24 -15.47
N ASN A 46 -2.93 -14.15 -14.96
CA ASN A 46 -4.06 -13.69 -15.76
C ASN A 46 -3.98 -12.16 -15.89
N VAL A 47 -3.83 -11.67 -17.12
CA VAL A 47 -3.74 -10.24 -17.44
C VAL A 47 -4.89 -9.43 -16.84
N HIS A 48 -6.11 -9.98 -16.78
CA HIS A 48 -7.28 -9.32 -16.23
C HIS A 48 -7.25 -9.13 -14.71
N VAL A 49 -6.36 -9.84 -14.00
CA VAL A 49 -6.20 -9.76 -12.55
C VAL A 49 -4.87 -9.09 -12.21
N GLY A 50 -3.78 -9.53 -12.83
CA GLY A 50 -2.43 -9.03 -12.59
C GLY A 50 -2.26 -7.57 -12.97
N VAL A 51 -2.70 -7.16 -14.17
CA VAL A 51 -2.49 -5.79 -14.65
C VAL A 51 -3.26 -4.77 -13.80
N PRO A 52 -4.58 -4.92 -13.55
CA PRO A 52 -5.30 -4.00 -12.68
C PRO A 52 -4.71 -3.94 -11.27
N LEU A 53 -4.24 -5.07 -10.73
CA LEU A 53 -3.62 -5.09 -9.41
C LEU A 53 -2.31 -4.31 -9.38
N VAL A 54 -1.42 -4.51 -10.36
CA VAL A 54 -0.17 -3.75 -10.46
C VAL A 54 -0.45 -2.26 -10.55
N PHE A 55 -1.42 -1.84 -11.37
CA PHE A 55 -1.83 -0.44 -11.48
C PHE A 55 -2.39 0.12 -10.17
N ALA A 56 -3.29 -0.61 -9.49
CA ALA A 56 -3.85 -0.18 -8.22
C ALA A 56 -2.77 -0.05 -7.13
N THR A 57 -1.84 -1.00 -7.09
CA THR A 57 -0.71 -0.99 -6.14
C THR A 57 0.25 0.15 -6.44
N LEU A 58 0.49 0.45 -7.72
CA LEU A 58 1.34 1.55 -8.16
C LEU A 58 0.71 2.90 -7.84
N ALA A 59 -0.60 3.06 -8.06
CA ALA A 59 -1.34 4.25 -7.64
C ALA A 59 -1.24 4.47 -6.13
N LEU A 60 -1.36 3.39 -5.33
CA LEU A 60 -1.18 3.43 -3.88
C LEU A 60 0.26 3.84 -3.49
N ALA A 61 1.27 3.27 -4.14
CA ALA A 61 2.68 3.60 -3.88
C ALA A 61 3.01 5.05 -4.23
N VAL A 62 2.52 5.55 -5.38
CA VAL A 62 2.67 6.95 -5.79
C VAL A 62 1.97 7.87 -4.79
N PHE A 63 0.73 7.56 -4.41
CA PHE A 63 -0.02 8.33 -3.43
C PHE A 63 0.73 8.43 -2.09
N LEU A 64 1.27 7.31 -1.60
CA LEU A 64 2.07 7.27 -0.38
C LEU A 64 3.45 7.92 -0.51
N SER A 65 3.94 8.15 -1.74
CA SER A 65 5.22 8.81 -1.99
C SER A 65 5.11 10.34 -2.06
N VAL A 66 3.90 10.89 -2.21
CA VAL A 66 3.67 12.34 -2.33
C VAL A 66 3.32 12.95 -0.96
N PRO A 67 4.27 13.64 -0.29
CA PRO A 67 4.02 14.23 1.03
C PRO A 67 2.96 15.32 1.03
N ALA A 68 2.71 15.98 -0.11
CA ALA A 68 1.70 17.04 -0.23
C ALA A 68 0.26 16.50 -0.10
N TRP A 69 0.05 15.18 -0.22
CA TRP A 69 -1.28 14.57 -0.22
C TRP A 69 -1.67 13.95 1.12
N THR A 70 -0.80 14.01 2.13
CA THR A 70 -0.99 13.36 3.43
C THR A 70 -1.81 14.22 4.40
N THR A 71 -3.05 14.57 4.04
CA THR A 71 -4.02 15.09 5.03
C THR A 71 -4.67 13.93 5.77
N ARG A 72 -5.14 14.17 7.00
CA ARG A 72 -5.73 13.11 7.85
C ARG A 72 -6.87 12.36 7.14
N ASP A 73 -7.77 13.09 6.49
CA ASP A 73 -8.92 12.50 5.80
C ASP A 73 -8.48 11.65 4.60
N ARG A 74 -7.50 12.15 3.84
CA ARG A 74 -6.92 11.44 2.70
C ARG A 74 -6.21 10.15 3.13
N MET A 75 -5.53 10.17 4.27
CA MET A 75 -4.88 8.98 4.83
C MET A 75 -5.92 7.95 5.33
N LEU A 76 -7.03 8.38 5.92
CA LEU A 76 -8.12 7.47 6.30
C LEU A 76 -8.78 6.82 5.07
N VAL A 77 -9.04 7.60 4.02
CA VAL A 77 -9.52 7.06 2.73
C VAL A 77 -8.51 6.07 2.14
N CYS A 78 -7.22 6.40 2.18
CA CYS A 78 -6.14 5.52 1.75
C CYS A 78 -6.09 4.21 2.55
N ALA A 79 -6.29 4.27 3.87
CA ALA A 79 -6.35 3.07 4.71
C ALA A 79 -7.57 2.20 4.37
N GLY A 80 -8.73 2.82 4.15
CA GLY A 80 -9.93 2.12 3.67
C GLY A 80 -9.71 1.45 2.31
N ALA A 81 -9.10 2.17 1.36
CA ALA A 81 -8.75 1.63 0.06
C ALA A 81 -7.76 0.46 0.16
N ALA A 82 -6.74 0.56 1.02
CA ALA A 82 -5.79 -0.53 1.27
C ALA A 82 -6.49 -1.76 1.88
N LEU A 83 -7.38 -1.59 2.86
CA LEU A 83 -8.14 -2.70 3.42
C LEU A 83 -9.12 -3.33 2.42
N CYS A 84 -9.70 -2.52 1.53
CA CYS A 84 -10.52 -3.02 0.42
C CYS A 84 -9.68 -3.85 -0.54
N LEU A 85 -8.50 -3.35 -0.94
CA LEU A 85 -7.54 -4.10 -1.76
C LEU A 85 -7.10 -5.39 -1.08
N PHE A 86 -6.87 -5.39 0.23
CA PHE A 86 -6.60 -6.60 1.00
C PHE A 86 -7.71 -7.63 0.81
N ALA A 87 -8.98 -7.25 1.00
CA ALA A 87 -10.11 -8.18 0.87
C ALA A 87 -10.25 -8.73 -0.56
N VAL A 88 -10.17 -7.85 -1.57
CA VAL A 88 -10.28 -8.23 -2.99
C VAL A 88 -9.15 -9.17 -3.41
N VAL A 89 -7.91 -8.85 -3.03
CA VAL A 89 -6.73 -9.67 -3.37
C VAL A 89 -6.74 -10.99 -2.61
N ALA A 90 -7.15 -10.98 -1.34
CA ALA A 90 -7.27 -12.20 -0.55
C ALA A 90 -8.26 -13.18 -1.17
N TYR A 91 -9.37 -12.67 -1.72
CA TYR A 91 -10.39 -13.46 -2.42
C TYR A 91 -9.94 -13.91 -3.81
N ALA A 92 -9.39 -13.01 -4.62
CA ALA A 92 -9.10 -13.27 -6.04
C ALA A 92 -7.76 -13.99 -6.30
N VAL A 93 -6.78 -13.79 -5.42
CA VAL A 93 -5.39 -14.22 -5.62
C VAL A 93 -4.95 -15.12 -4.47
N GLY A 94 -5.09 -14.64 -3.23
CA GLY A 94 -4.81 -15.39 -2.02
C GLY A 94 -4.34 -14.49 -0.87
N ALA A 95 -4.52 -14.98 0.36
CA ALA A 95 -4.23 -14.22 1.57
C ALA A 95 -2.76 -13.74 1.66
N SER A 96 -1.80 -14.56 1.21
CA SER A 96 -0.37 -14.21 1.23
C SER A 96 -0.04 -13.02 0.34
N ALA A 97 -0.64 -12.94 -0.84
CA ALA A 97 -0.49 -11.81 -1.75
C ALA A 97 -1.13 -10.55 -1.18
N ALA A 98 -2.17 -10.66 -0.33
CA ALA A 98 -2.88 -9.52 0.22
C ALA A 98 -2.16 -8.85 1.41
N LEU A 99 -1.29 -9.56 2.12
CA LEU A 99 -0.64 -9.10 3.36
C LEU A 99 -0.06 -7.67 3.32
N PRO A 100 0.64 -7.21 2.26
CA PRO A 100 1.19 -5.85 2.22
C PRO A 100 0.12 -4.77 2.43
N PHE A 101 -1.08 -4.98 1.87
CA PHE A 101 -2.18 -4.03 2.00
C PHE A 101 -2.76 -3.98 3.41
N ALA A 102 -2.82 -5.12 4.11
CA ALA A 102 -3.24 -5.18 5.51
C ALA A 102 -2.26 -4.44 6.42
N PHE A 103 -0.94 -4.61 6.20
CA PHE A 103 0.08 -3.87 6.94
C PHE A 103 -0.01 -2.37 6.68
N ILE A 104 -0.14 -1.94 5.42
CA ILE A 104 -0.28 -0.53 5.08
C ILE A 104 -1.53 0.08 5.74
N GLY A 105 -2.70 -0.54 5.55
CA GLY A 105 -3.96 -0.06 6.12
C GLY A 105 -3.93 -0.04 7.66
N GLY A 106 -3.42 -1.09 8.27
CA GLY A 106 -3.27 -1.22 9.72
C GLY A 106 -2.32 -0.17 10.31
N ASN A 107 -1.17 0.07 9.66
CA ASN A 107 -0.21 1.09 10.09
C ASN A 107 -0.82 2.49 10.02
N ILE A 108 -1.53 2.82 8.93
CA ILE A 108 -2.17 4.13 8.78
C ILE A 108 -3.27 4.33 9.83
N LEU A 109 -4.08 3.30 10.11
CA LEU A 109 -5.11 3.34 11.15
C LEU A 109 -4.52 3.49 12.56
N ARG A 110 -3.41 2.80 12.85
CA ARG A 110 -2.72 2.90 14.14
C ARG A 110 -2.17 4.32 14.37
N GLU A 111 -1.56 4.92 13.35
CA GLU A 111 -1.05 6.29 13.39
C GLU A 111 -2.17 7.32 13.59
N SER A 112 -3.33 7.10 12.96
CA SER A 112 -4.48 8.01 13.09
C SER A 112 -5.26 7.87 14.40
N ARG A 113 -5.05 6.78 15.17
CA ARG A 113 -5.59 6.55 16.53
C ARG A 113 -4.69 7.06 17.64
N HIS A 114 -3.38 7.07 17.45
CA HIS A 114 -2.42 7.63 18.40
C HIS A 114 -1.79 8.89 17.83
N PRO A 115 -2.44 10.07 17.93
CA PRO A 115 -1.71 11.31 17.82
C PRO A 115 -0.69 11.31 18.96
N GLY A 116 0.59 11.14 18.66
CA GLY A 116 1.66 11.31 19.63
C GLY A 116 1.51 12.66 20.37
N PRO A 117 2.02 12.79 21.60
CA PRO A 117 1.78 13.97 22.41
C PRO A 117 2.32 15.24 21.72
N ARG A 118 1.40 16.19 21.46
CA ARG A 118 1.60 17.62 21.15
C ARG A 118 2.52 17.92 19.94
N SER A 119 1.91 18.06 18.75
CA SER A 119 2.11 19.33 18.04
C SER A 119 1.16 20.33 18.69
N SER A 120 1.71 21.32 19.39
CA SER A 120 0.99 22.47 19.92
C SER A 120 -0.02 23.01 18.91
N PRO A 121 -1.21 23.48 19.35
CA PRO A 121 -2.09 24.22 18.47
C PRO A 121 -1.32 25.44 17.95
N LEU A 122 -1.28 25.58 16.62
CA LEU A 122 -0.69 26.67 15.82
C LEU A 122 -1.15 28.10 16.18
N TRP A 123 -1.90 28.27 17.27
CA TRP A 123 -2.38 29.55 17.79
C TRP A 123 -1.51 30.12 18.93
N ALA A 124 -0.49 29.38 19.39
CA ALA A 124 0.36 29.79 20.52
C ALA A 124 1.64 30.56 20.12
N GLU A 125 1.92 30.76 18.83
CA GLU A 125 3.14 31.45 18.35
C GLU A 125 2.85 32.87 17.80
N THR A 126 1.69 33.46 18.09
CA THR A 126 1.35 34.83 17.67
C THR A 126 1.04 35.76 18.84
N GLN A 127 1.84 35.70 19.92
CA GLN A 127 1.92 36.78 20.89
C GLN A 127 3.33 37.34 20.97
#